data_AF-A0A970KP05-F1
#
_entry.id   AF-A0A970KP05-F1
#
_cell.length_a   1.000
_cell.length_b   1.000
_cell.length_c   1.000
_cell.angle_alpha   90.00
_cell.angle_beta   90.00
_cell.angle_gamma   90.00
#
_symmetry.space_group_name_H-M   'P 1'
#
loop_
_entity.id
_entity.type
_entity.pdbx_description
1 polymer ?
#
loop_
_entity_poly.entity_id
_entity_poly.type
_entity_poly.pdbx_seq_one_letter_code
_entity_poly.pdbx_strand_id
1 'polypeptide(L)'
;MKTEVISKNNVDIAVINSKDILIKDLQSALDLIATIGFETGCSRIVINRSAICEEFFDLKTRLAGEILQKFINYNIKLAIVGDFSVYSSKSLSALTPRYWRISA
;
A
#
# COMPACT_ATOMS: atom_id res chain seq x y z
N MET A 1 7.09 -11.08 -9.72
CA MET A 1 6.64 -10.57 -8.41
C MET A 1 7.26 -11.41 -7.31
N LYS A 2 7.86 -10.81 -6.27
CA LYS A 2 8.31 -11.53 -5.08
C LYS A 2 7.50 -11.02 -3.88
N THR A 3 6.89 -11.94 -3.14
CA THR A 3 6.08 -11.62 -1.95
C THR A 3 6.76 -12.20 -0.73
N GLU A 4 6.96 -11.39 0.29
CA GLU A 4 7.53 -11.79 1.57
C GLU A 4 6.49 -11.56 2.67
N VAL A 5 6.20 -12.57 3.48
CA VAL A 5 5.26 -12.43 4.60
C VAL A 5 6.05 -12.13 5.86
N ILE A 6 5.76 -11.00 6.47
CA ILE A 6 6.34 -10.58 7.74
C ILE A 6 5.26 -10.71 8.81
N SER A 7 5.52 -11.54 9.82
CA SER A 7 4.67 -11.62 11.02
C SER A 7 5.25 -10.76 12.14
N LYS A 8 4.49 -9.78 12.63
CA LYS A 8 4.88 -8.94 13.76
C LYS A 8 3.69 -8.72 14.68
N ASN A 9 3.84 -8.93 15.99
CA ASN A 9 2.73 -8.78 16.96
C ASN A 9 1.47 -9.60 16.60
N ASN A 10 1.64 -10.85 16.15
CA ASN A 10 0.55 -11.73 15.72
C ASN A 10 -0.27 -11.18 14.53
N VAL A 11 0.39 -10.35 13.72
CA VAL A 11 -0.17 -9.72 12.53
C VAL A 11 0.72 -10.07 11.35
N ASP A 12 0.15 -10.81 10.40
CA ASP A 12 0.84 -11.14 9.15
C ASP A 12 0.61 -10.03 8.12
N ILE A 13 1.71 -9.66 7.45
CA ILE A 13 1.78 -8.58 6.48
C ILE A 13 2.50 -9.09 5.24
N ALA A 14 1.82 -9.09 4.10
CA ALA A 14 2.42 -9.41 2.82
C ALA A 14 3.13 -8.19 2.25
N VAL A 15 4.45 -8.26 2.12
CA VAL A 15 5.30 -7.25 1.50
C VAL A 15 5.57 -7.66 0.06
N ILE A 16 5.11 -6.84 -0.87
CA ILE A 16 5.24 -7.07 -2.30
C ILE A 16 6.42 -6.27 -2.82
N ASN A 17 7.41 -6.98 -3.35
CA ASN A 17 8.54 -6.39 -4.05
C ASN A 17 8.49 -6.81 -5.52
N SER A 18 8.24 -5.85 -6.40
CA SER A 18 8.19 -6.06 -7.84
C SER A 18 8.87 -4.90 -8.55
N LYS A 19 9.58 -5.23 -9.64
CA LYS A 19 10.15 -4.22 -10.55
C LYS A 19 9.12 -3.71 -11.55
N ASP A 20 8.05 -4.48 -11.77
CA ASP A 20 6.97 -4.16 -12.69
C ASP A 20 5.80 -3.48 -11.99
N ILE A 21 5.06 -2.66 -12.74
CA ILE A 21 3.81 -2.04 -12.27
C ILE A 21 2.73 -3.12 -12.13
N LEU A 22 2.29 -3.33 -10.90
CA LEU A 22 1.24 -4.28 -10.52
C LEU A 22 -0.13 -3.64 -10.48
N ILE A 23 -0.24 -2.37 -10.06
CA ILE A 23 -1.51 -1.63 -10.01
C ILE A 23 -1.52 -0.62 -11.14
N LYS A 24 -2.12 -0.98 -12.27
CA LYS A 24 -2.33 -0.10 -13.43
C LYS A 24 -3.74 0.48 -13.47
N ASP A 25 -4.71 -0.34 -13.15
CA ASP A 25 -6.13 -0.06 -13.23
C ASP A 25 -6.88 -0.83 -12.13
N LEU A 26 -8.21 -0.69 -12.09
CA LEU A 26 -9.06 -1.35 -11.09
C LEU A 26 -8.98 -2.88 -11.15
N GLN A 27 -8.95 -3.47 -12.34
CA GLN A 27 -8.84 -4.92 -12.51
C GLN A 27 -7.49 -5.42 -11.99
N SER A 28 -6.41 -4.75 -12.39
CA SER A 28 -5.06 -5.05 -11.90
C SER A 28 -4.97 -5.02 -10.36
N ALA A 29 -5.66 -4.09 -9.70
CA ALA A 29 -5.73 -4.03 -8.24
C ALA A 29 -6.51 -5.21 -7.61
N LEU A 30 -7.62 -5.61 -8.23
CA LEU A 30 -8.42 -6.76 -7.78
C LEU A 30 -7.67 -8.08 -7.98
N ASP A 31 -6.98 -8.23 -9.11
CA ASP A 31 -6.13 -9.38 -9.39
C ASP A 31 -5.02 -9.49 -8.34
N LEU A 32 -4.37 -8.38 -7.99
CA LEU A 32 -3.36 -8.34 -6.94
C LEU A 32 -3.91 -8.79 -5.57
N ILE A 33 -5.10 -8.30 -5.21
CA ILE A 33 -5.79 -8.71 -3.98
C ILE A 33 -6.01 -10.23 -3.96
N ALA A 34 -6.51 -10.79 -5.07
CA ALA A 34 -6.81 -12.21 -5.17
C ALA A 34 -5.52 -13.05 -5.10
N THR A 35 -4.48 -12.67 -5.84
CA THR A 35 -3.18 -13.34 -5.82
C THR A 35 -2.59 -13.36 -4.43
N ILE A 36 -2.53 -12.21 -3.74
CA ILE A 36 -1.93 -12.13 -2.41
C ILE A 36 -2.76 -12.89 -1.38
N GLY A 37 -4.09 -12.78 -1.45
CA GLY A 37 -4.99 -13.53 -0.58
C GLY A 37 -4.81 -15.04 -0.73
N PHE A 38 -4.65 -15.53 -1.97
CA PHE A 38 -4.44 -16.95 -2.26
C PHE A 38 -3.03 -17.42 -1.89
N GLU A 39 -1.99 -16.65 -2.20
CA GLU A 39 -0.58 -17.02 -1.95
C GLU A 39 -0.21 -16.95 -0.47
N THR A 40 -0.73 -15.95 0.26
CA THR A 40 -0.24 -15.62 1.61
C THR A 40 -1.31 -15.72 2.69
N GLY A 41 -2.61 -15.72 2.32
CA GLY A 41 -3.71 -15.62 3.29
C GLY A 41 -3.77 -14.29 4.05
N CYS A 42 -2.92 -13.31 3.73
CA CYS A 42 -2.82 -12.05 4.46
C CYS A 42 -3.87 -11.05 4.00
N SER A 43 -4.53 -10.39 4.96
CA SER A 43 -5.42 -9.24 4.70
C SER A 43 -4.70 -7.89 4.75
N ARG A 44 -3.38 -7.89 4.98
CA ARG A 44 -2.55 -6.69 5.06
C ARG A 44 -1.46 -6.75 4.01
N ILE A 45 -1.38 -5.72 3.19
CA ILE A 45 -0.53 -5.68 2.01
C ILE A 45 0.32 -4.40 2.07
N VAL A 46 1.62 -4.55 1.93
CA VAL A 46 2.58 -3.47 1.75
C VAL A 46 3.10 -3.56 0.33
N ILE A 47 2.97 -2.49 -0.45
CA ILE A 47 3.45 -2.42 -1.83
C ILE A 47 4.33 -1.19 -2.03
N ASN A 48 5.35 -1.32 -2.88
CA ASN A 48 6.19 -0.17 -3.21
C ASN A 48 5.49 0.81 -4.17
N ARG A 49 5.70 2.13 -4.04
CA ARG A 49 5.24 3.14 -5.00
C ARG A 49 5.62 2.78 -6.44
N SER A 50 6.82 2.25 -6.67
CA SER A 50 7.29 1.85 -8.01
C SER A 50 6.46 0.74 -8.67
N ALA A 51 5.70 -0.02 -7.88
CA ALA A 51 4.80 -1.06 -8.39
C ALA A 51 3.38 -0.54 -8.67
N ILE A 52 3.15 0.77 -8.56
CA ILE A 52 1.85 1.42 -8.80
C ILE A 52 2.02 2.45 -9.92
N CYS A 53 1.06 2.51 -10.85
CA CYS A 53 1.07 3.49 -11.94
C CYS A 53 0.91 4.92 -11.40
N GLU A 54 1.49 5.91 -12.08
CA GLU A 54 1.38 7.32 -11.68
C GLU A 54 -0.06 7.84 -11.69
N GLU A 55 -0.91 7.30 -12.58
CA GLU A 55 -2.34 7.63 -12.67
C GLU A 55 -3.12 7.32 -11.38
N PHE A 56 -2.64 6.38 -10.57
CA PHE A 56 -3.20 6.11 -9.25
C PHE A 56 -2.98 7.31 -8.30
N PHE A 57 -1.83 7.98 -8.41
CA PHE A 57 -1.51 9.12 -7.55
C PHE A 57 -2.15 10.42 -8.04
N ASP A 58 -2.58 10.49 -9.30
CA ASP A 58 -3.37 11.61 -9.79
C ASP A 58 -4.84 11.46 -9.38
N LEU A 59 -5.21 12.16 -8.29
CA LEU A 59 -6.58 12.14 -7.75
C LEU A 59 -7.64 12.65 -8.75
N LYS A 60 -7.26 13.36 -9.82
CA LYS A 60 -8.22 13.80 -10.85
C LYS A 60 -8.77 12.65 -11.68
N THR A 61 -8.02 11.54 -11.78
CA THR A 61 -8.44 10.35 -12.55
C THR A 61 -9.55 9.55 -11.83
N ARG A 62 -9.78 9.83 -10.53
CA ARG A 62 -10.66 9.06 -9.62
C ARG A 62 -10.22 7.61 -9.39
N LEU A 63 -9.15 7.14 -10.04
CA LEU A 63 -8.68 5.77 -9.99
C LEU A 63 -8.27 5.32 -8.57
N ALA A 64 -7.54 6.17 -7.84
CA ALA A 64 -7.19 5.90 -6.45
C ALA A 64 -8.42 5.67 -5.57
N GLY A 65 -9.45 6.50 -5.74
CA GLY A 65 -10.68 6.38 -4.96
C GLY A 65 -11.40 5.06 -5.21
N GLU A 66 -11.55 4.68 -6.48
CA GLU A 66 -12.21 3.42 -6.86
C GLU A 66 -11.45 2.20 -6.32
N ILE A 67 -10.12 2.21 -6.47
CA ILE A 67 -9.27 1.12 -5.99
C ILE A 67 -9.31 1.04 -4.47
N LEU A 68 -9.04 2.14 -3.75
CA LEU A 68 -9.05 2.17 -2.29
C LEU A 68 -10.41 1.75 -1.71
N GLN A 69 -11.50 2.14 -2.37
CA GLN A 69 -12.84 1.71 -1.97
C GLN A 69 -12.99 0.18 -2.07
N LYS A 70 -12.46 -0.47 -3.12
CA LYS A 70 -12.44 -1.94 -3.19
C LYS A 70 -11.62 -2.54 -2.05
N PHE A 71 -10.41 -2.03 -1.80
CA PHE A 71 -9.59 -2.52 -0.69
C PHE A 71 -10.35 -2.47 0.65
N ILE A 72 -11.06 -1.37 0.93
CA ILE A 72 -11.90 -1.25 2.13
C ILE A 72 -13.05 -2.24 2.12
N ASN A 73 -13.77 -2.38 1.01
CA ASN A 73 -14.91 -3.30 0.88
C ASN A 73 -14.51 -4.77 1.09
N TYR A 74 -13.30 -5.15 0.65
CA TYR A 74 -12.73 -6.49 0.87
C TYR A 74 -12.02 -6.63 2.22
N ASN A 75 -12.06 -5.61 3.09
CA ASN A 75 -11.41 -5.58 4.40
C ASN A 75 -9.88 -5.81 4.32
N ILE A 76 -9.25 -5.30 3.27
CA ILE A 76 -7.82 -5.40 3.03
C ILE A 76 -7.16 -4.07 3.39
N LYS A 77 -6.12 -4.14 4.22
CA LYS A 77 -5.32 -2.99 4.62
C LYS A 77 -4.14 -2.84 3.67
N LEU A 78 -4.20 -1.83 2.81
CA LEU A 78 -3.12 -1.47 1.90
C LEU A 78 -2.23 -0.40 2.52
N ALA A 79 -0.92 -0.61 2.48
CA ALA A 79 0.10 0.39 2.79
C ALA A 79 1.02 0.57 1.58
N ILE A 80 1.16 1.82 1.13
CA ILE A 80 2.02 2.16 0.01
C ILE A 80 3.31 2.75 0.59
N VAL A 81 4.43 2.09 0.34
CA VAL A 81 5.76 2.49 0.83
C VAL A 81 6.60 2.93 -0.35
N GLY A 82 7.30 4.04 -0.22
CA GLY A 82 8.14 4.53 -1.30
C GLY A 82 8.86 5.78 -0.89
N ASP A 83 9.81 6.19 -1.71
CA ASP A 83 10.43 7.49 -1.54
C ASP A 83 9.46 8.57 -2.04
N PHE A 84 8.71 9.15 -1.08
CA PHE A 84 7.83 10.29 -1.31
C PHE A 84 8.59 11.61 -1.21
N SER A 85 9.94 11.60 -1.13
CA SER A 85 10.74 12.83 -1.04
C SER A 85 10.60 13.75 -2.26
N VAL A 86 10.03 13.25 -3.36
CA VAL A 86 9.65 14.03 -4.54
C VAL A 86 8.50 15.01 -4.25
N TYR A 87 7.70 14.77 -3.20
CA TYR A 87 6.65 15.69 -2.71
C TYR A 87 7.17 16.51 -1.53
N SER A 88 8.15 17.37 -1.78
CA SER A 88 8.54 18.43 -0.84
C SER A 88 7.50 19.56 -0.86
N SER A 89 6.39 19.42 -0.13
CA SER A 89 5.73 20.61 0.43
C SER A 89 4.99 20.29 1.73
N LYS A 90 5.50 20.88 2.82
CA LYS A 90 4.96 21.33 4.12
C LYS A 90 3.75 20.65 4.81
N SER A 91 2.95 19.81 4.18
CA SER A 91 1.74 19.23 4.77
C SER A 91 2.00 18.02 5.66
N LEU A 92 3.13 17.31 5.47
CA LEU A 92 3.44 16.07 6.20
C LEU A 92 3.96 16.30 7.64
N SER A 93 4.42 17.51 7.97
CA SER A 93 4.91 17.86 9.31
C SER A 93 3.80 17.94 10.38
N ALA A 94 2.53 17.89 9.97
CA ALA A 94 1.39 17.96 10.90
C ALA A 94 1.03 16.62 11.55
N LEU A 95 1.66 15.50 11.11
CA LEU A 95 1.32 14.14 11.55
C LEU A 95 2.35 13.51 12.50
N THR A 96 2.98 14.30 13.38
CA THR A 96 3.69 13.74 14.53
C THR A 96 2.81 13.79 15.78
N PRO A 97 2.33 12.64 16.30
CA PRO A 97 1.71 12.58 17.61
C PRO A 97 2.75 12.91 18.68
N ARG A 98 2.37 13.81 19.59
CA ARG A 98 3.17 14.36 20.70
C ARG A 98 3.53 13.34 21.80
N TYR A 99 3.53 12.04 21.51
CA TYR A 99 3.55 10.95 22.51
C TYR A 99 4.62 9.86 22.31
N TRP A 100 5.66 10.10 21.50
CA TRP A 100 6.83 9.22 21.49
C TRP A 100 8.01 9.82 22.26
N ARG A 101 7.84 9.95 23.58
CA ARG A 101 8.96 9.88 24.53
C ARG A 101 8.99 8.47 25.07
N ILE A 102 9.92 7.64 24.60
CA ILE A 102 10.39 6.51 25.38
C ILE A 102 11.87 6.76 25.62
N SER A 103 12.18 6.92 26.90
CA SER A 103 13.51 7.02 27.49
C SER A 103 14.39 5.83 27.10
N ALA A 104 15.69 6.08 27.11
CA ALA A 104 16.72 5.07 27.23
C ALA A 104 16.52 4.18 28.46
#